data_AF-A0AAT9HLI5-F1
#
_entry.id   AF-A0AAT9HLI5-F1
#
_cell.length_a   1.000
_cell.length_b   1.000
_cell.length_c   1.000
_cell.angle_alpha   90.00
_cell.angle_beta   90.00
_cell.angle_gamma   90.00
#
_symmetry.space_group_name_H-M   'P 1'
#
loop_
_entity.id
_entity.type
_entity.pdbx_description
1 polymer ?
#
loop_
_entity_poly.entity_id
_entity_poly.type
_entity_poly.pdbx_seq_one_letter_code
_entity_poly.pdbx_strand_id
1 'polypeptide(L)'
;MDRPRVRALGPAPFIQQRQGPVAGTDNGDGLSVSDPGDRFEREAEANARRAMNGPPVARTVGADRSARGGDGSAVQRVKRTREESTEGEISEDSVNLIAASIGREDTYAGGQGRKLPKTPEEASCWEWAVRAAADSGGLDRGEYWNYLIGLSEEDDVRELDQVEPVVRSKLNQLRMDITTAGMRFDPANFDAQHDEAAIRPLMERAVRTFVQSHGLRIDDAKPAGWIMCHYRMDGAFGAPEHFWIELPVPSGGRVLLQTLPNIRYIEAGGTNLRWHDENSVAERQEGHAAYQTVEVPVAALKGRHSEIINGIMARGRRTRRKPTASSSGT
;
A
#
# COMPACT_ATOMS: atom_id res chain seq x y z
N MET A 1 -3.70 -44.45 -22.76
CA MET A 1 -2.52 -43.73 -22.22
C MET A 1 -2.95 -42.30 -22.00
N ASP A 2 -3.00 -41.85 -20.76
CA ASP A 2 -3.43 -40.50 -20.41
C ASP A 2 -2.47 -39.93 -19.35
N ARG A 3 -2.16 -38.64 -19.42
CA ARG A 3 -1.17 -37.98 -18.54
C ARG A 3 -1.90 -37.03 -17.59
N PRO A 4 -1.78 -37.19 -16.26
CA PRO A 4 -2.45 -36.30 -15.32
C PRO A 4 -1.88 -34.88 -15.37
N ARG A 5 -2.77 -33.88 -15.29
CA ARG A 5 -2.42 -32.46 -15.23
C ARG A 5 -1.87 -32.10 -13.86
N VAL A 6 -0.67 -31.54 -13.81
CA VAL A 6 -0.10 -30.92 -12.60
C VAL A 6 -0.89 -29.64 -12.27
N ARG A 7 -1.43 -29.52 -11.05
CA ARG A 7 -1.93 -28.26 -10.50
C ARG A 7 -0.82 -27.64 -9.63
N ALA A 8 -0.42 -26.42 -9.97
CA ALA A 8 0.41 -25.61 -9.08
C ALA A 8 -0.46 -25.03 -7.95
N LEU A 9 -0.02 -25.21 -6.70
CA LEU A 9 -0.60 -24.56 -5.51
C LEU A 9 0.31 -23.40 -5.09
N GLY A 10 -0.31 -22.25 -4.79
CA GLY A 10 0.42 -21.05 -4.31
C GLY A 10 0.76 -21.12 -2.81
N PRO A 11 1.77 -20.37 -2.34
CA PRO A 11 2.28 -20.48 -0.96
C PRO A 11 1.46 -19.69 0.09
N ALA A 12 1.40 -20.16 1.33
CA ALA A 12 0.68 -19.57 2.48
C ALA A 12 1.63 -19.32 3.71
N PRO A 13 1.20 -18.61 4.79
CA PRO A 13 2.08 -17.87 5.73
C PRO A 13 3.21 -18.60 6.45
N PHE A 14 4.29 -17.90 6.79
CA PHE A 14 4.25 -16.77 7.73
C PHE A 14 5.21 -17.05 8.88
N ILE A 15 4.78 -18.01 9.69
CA ILE A 15 4.92 -17.87 11.14
C ILE A 15 5.71 -19.02 11.80
N GLN A 16 6.04 -20.11 11.10
CA GLN A 16 6.53 -21.34 11.77
C GLN A 16 8.02 -21.41 12.17
N GLN A 17 8.95 -20.62 11.61
CA GLN A 17 10.38 -20.69 11.98
C GLN A 17 10.79 -19.87 13.21
N ARG A 18 10.13 -20.05 14.37
CA ARG A 18 10.57 -19.40 15.65
C ARG A 18 10.58 -20.27 16.92
N GLN A 19 10.34 -21.59 16.85
CA GLN A 19 10.24 -22.44 18.08
C GLN A 19 11.19 -23.66 18.17
N GLY A 20 12.24 -23.74 17.35
CA GLY A 20 13.34 -24.70 17.52
C GLY A 20 13.26 -25.97 16.65
N PRO A 21 14.24 -26.90 16.79
CA PRO A 21 14.40 -28.02 15.87
C PRO A 21 13.24 -29.04 15.96
N VAL A 22 12.68 -29.40 14.80
CA VAL A 22 11.72 -30.50 14.68
C VAL A 22 12.48 -31.84 14.71
N ALA A 23 11.97 -32.82 15.44
CA ALA A 23 12.57 -34.15 15.49
C ALA A 23 12.29 -34.91 14.19
N GLY A 24 13.32 -35.15 13.39
CA GLY A 24 13.24 -35.92 12.14
C GLY A 24 14.45 -36.84 11.98
N THR A 25 14.30 -37.90 11.20
CA THR A 25 15.38 -38.86 10.92
C THR A 25 16.20 -38.38 9.72
N ASP A 26 17.52 -38.35 9.84
CA ASP A 26 18.42 -37.97 8.75
C ASP A 26 18.40 -39.00 7.62
N ASN A 27 18.21 -38.53 6.39
CA ASN A 27 18.18 -39.36 5.18
C ASN A 27 19.56 -39.55 4.53
N GLY A 28 20.62 -38.93 5.07
CA GLY A 28 22.00 -39.05 4.60
C GLY A 28 22.46 -37.95 3.65
N ASP A 29 21.55 -37.12 3.14
CA ASP A 29 21.86 -35.95 2.30
C ASP A 29 21.84 -34.63 3.10
N GLY A 30 21.83 -34.71 4.44
CA GLY A 30 21.79 -33.55 5.34
C GLY A 30 20.40 -32.94 5.52
N LEU A 31 19.34 -33.71 5.22
CA LEU A 31 17.94 -33.31 5.40
C LEU A 31 17.22 -34.31 6.32
N SER A 32 16.88 -33.87 7.53
CA SER A 32 16.04 -34.66 8.44
C SER A 32 14.58 -34.60 8.00
N VAL A 33 13.93 -35.77 7.91
CA VAL A 33 12.52 -35.92 7.50
C VAL A 33 11.67 -36.35 8.70
N SER A 34 10.53 -35.69 8.91
CA SER A 34 9.55 -35.99 9.96
C SER A 34 8.87 -37.35 9.76
N ASP A 35 8.37 -37.97 10.83
CA ASP A 35 7.55 -39.19 10.73
C ASP A 35 6.07 -38.81 10.46
N PRO A 36 5.41 -39.39 9.43
CA PRO A 36 4.02 -39.09 9.08
C PRO A 36 2.98 -39.28 10.19
N GLY A 37 3.31 -39.94 11.29
CA GLY A 37 2.43 -40.13 12.45
C GLY A 37 2.52 -39.05 13.54
N ASP A 38 3.43 -38.08 13.44
CA ASP A 38 3.71 -37.17 14.55
C ASP A 38 2.57 -36.16 14.84
N ARG A 39 2.69 -35.41 15.94
CA ARG A 39 1.64 -34.44 16.34
C ARG A 39 1.59 -33.21 15.43
N PHE A 40 2.74 -32.80 14.89
CA PHE A 40 2.89 -31.61 14.05
C PHE A 40 2.39 -31.90 12.63
N GLU A 41 2.64 -33.08 12.09
CA GLU A 41 2.04 -33.55 10.82
C GLU A 41 0.51 -33.62 10.91
N ARG A 42 -0.04 -34.12 12.03
CA ARG A 42 -1.50 -34.14 12.25
C ARG A 42 -2.10 -32.74 12.42
N GLU A 43 -1.42 -31.82 13.09
CA GLU A 43 -1.84 -30.42 13.19
C GLU A 43 -1.74 -29.70 11.84
N ALA A 44 -0.69 -29.96 11.06
CA ALA A 44 -0.52 -29.45 9.71
C ALA A 44 -1.62 -29.96 8.76
N GLU A 45 -1.94 -31.26 8.79
CA GLU A 45 -3.02 -31.83 7.99
C GLU A 45 -4.40 -31.28 8.40
N ALA A 46 -4.65 -31.10 9.70
CA ALA A 46 -5.88 -30.49 10.21
C ALA A 46 -6.00 -28.99 9.86
N ASN A 47 -4.88 -28.29 9.69
CA ASN A 47 -4.87 -26.90 9.23
C ASN A 47 -5.02 -26.81 7.70
N ALA A 48 -4.37 -27.71 6.96
CA ALA A 48 -4.51 -27.84 5.51
C ALA A 48 -5.95 -28.22 5.11
N ARG A 49 -6.60 -29.15 5.81
CA ARG A 49 -8.02 -29.48 5.59
C ARG A 49 -8.94 -28.28 5.84
N ARG A 50 -8.63 -27.43 6.84
CA ARG A 50 -9.38 -26.18 7.08
C ARG A 50 -9.13 -25.16 5.97
N ALA A 51 -7.88 -24.98 5.53
CA ALA A 51 -7.52 -24.09 4.42
C ALA A 51 -8.06 -24.54 3.05
N MET A 52 -8.32 -25.84 2.86
CA MET A 52 -8.92 -26.39 1.64
C MET A 52 -10.46 -26.39 1.65
N ASN A 53 -11.08 -26.30 2.82
CA ASN A 53 -12.53 -26.26 2.99
C ASN A 53 -13.08 -24.83 3.24
N GLY A 54 -12.21 -23.83 3.40
CA GLY A 54 -12.55 -22.41 3.38
C GLY A 54 -12.01 -21.71 2.12
N PRO A 55 -12.61 -20.59 1.68
CA PRO A 55 -12.07 -19.82 0.55
C PRO A 55 -10.68 -19.21 0.88
N PRO A 56 -9.73 -19.17 -0.07
CA PRO A 56 -8.30 -19.18 0.28
C PRO A 56 -7.62 -17.80 0.30
N VAL A 57 -6.71 -17.58 1.27
CA VAL A 57 -5.72 -16.47 1.23
C VAL A 57 -4.33 -16.92 1.71
N ALA A 58 -3.29 -16.51 0.97
CA ALA A 58 -1.84 -16.76 1.11
C ALA A 58 -1.15 -15.82 2.16
N ARG A 59 0.13 -15.91 2.60
CA ARG A 59 1.42 -16.02 1.86
C ARG A 59 2.72 -16.33 2.67
N THR A 60 3.59 -17.22 2.14
CA THR A 60 5.10 -17.31 2.19
C THR A 60 5.91 -17.40 3.51
N VAL A 61 7.17 -17.91 3.50
CA VAL A 61 8.19 -18.05 4.60
C VAL A 61 9.39 -18.93 4.16
N GLY A 62 10.40 -19.19 5.02
CA GLY A 62 11.74 -18.54 4.88
C GLY A 62 12.61 -18.39 6.17
N ALA A 63 13.76 -17.69 6.01
CA ALA A 63 14.86 -17.40 6.98
C ALA A 63 15.75 -18.63 7.38
N ASP A 64 17.04 -18.54 7.81
CA ASP A 64 17.94 -17.43 8.21
C ASP A 64 19.48 -17.84 8.24
N ARG A 65 20.41 -16.87 8.39
CA ARG A 65 21.85 -16.91 8.87
C ARG A 65 22.98 -17.41 7.94
N SER A 66 24.17 -16.78 7.84
CA SER A 66 25.04 -16.19 8.90
C SER A 66 26.19 -15.26 8.40
N ALA A 67 26.45 -14.17 9.15
CA ALA A 67 27.74 -13.56 9.55
C ALA A 67 28.96 -13.39 8.59
N ARG A 68 29.49 -12.15 8.48
CA ARG A 68 30.78 -11.68 9.09
C ARG A 68 31.12 -10.21 8.74
N GLY A 69 31.83 -9.52 9.64
CA GLY A 69 31.99 -8.05 9.68
C GLY A 69 33.03 -7.40 8.73
N GLY A 70 33.15 -6.08 8.84
CA GLY A 70 34.12 -5.26 8.10
C GLY A 70 33.96 -3.76 8.32
N ASP A 71 34.84 -3.20 9.16
CA ASP A 71 35.33 -1.81 9.31
C ASP A 71 34.41 -0.57 9.15
N GLY A 72 34.55 0.37 10.09
CA GLY A 72 33.69 1.55 10.22
C GLY A 72 34.35 2.85 9.76
N SER A 73 33.90 3.41 8.63
CA SER A 73 34.19 4.80 8.27
C SER A 73 33.01 5.71 8.68
N ALA A 74 33.26 6.61 9.63
CA ALA A 74 32.24 7.52 10.15
C ALA A 74 31.96 8.67 9.16
N VAL A 75 30.97 8.51 8.28
CA VAL A 75 30.49 9.61 7.42
C VAL A 75 29.46 10.43 8.19
N GLN A 76 29.93 11.54 8.77
CA GLN A 76 29.12 12.50 9.52
C GLN A 76 28.12 13.20 8.57
N ARG A 77 26.85 12.78 8.58
CA ARG A 77 25.80 13.38 7.74
C ARG A 77 25.50 14.81 8.21
N VAL A 78 26.04 15.80 7.51
CA VAL A 78 25.73 17.22 7.72
C VAL A 78 24.22 17.43 7.61
N LYS A 79 23.66 18.00 8.68
CA LYS A 79 22.25 18.40 8.78
C LYS A 79 22.02 19.59 7.84
N ARG A 80 21.63 19.33 6.58
CA ARG A 80 21.20 20.41 5.68
C ARG A 80 19.95 21.04 6.29
N THR A 81 20.06 22.34 6.61
CA THR A 81 18.93 23.19 6.95
C THR A 81 17.91 23.09 5.82
N ARG A 82 16.64 22.83 6.17
CA ARG A 82 15.52 22.78 5.23
C ARG A 82 15.15 24.21 4.85
N GLU A 83 15.95 24.81 3.97
CA GLU A 83 15.53 25.96 3.19
C GLU A 83 14.46 25.50 2.19
N GLU A 84 13.51 26.40 1.95
CA GLU A 84 12.29 26.17 1.19
C GLU A 84 12.59 26.18 -0.31
N SER A 85 13.14 25.07 -0.84
CA SER A 85 13.38 24.92 -2.27
C SER A 85 12.08 24.62 -3.02
N THR A 86 11.91 25.25 -4.19
CA THR A 86 10.81 25.00 -5.13
C THR A 86 10.95 23.65 -5.87
N GLU A 87 11.88 22.79 -5.44
CA GLU A 87 11.99 21.38 -5.82
C GLU A 87 10.89 20.54 -5.12
N GLY A 88 9.63 20.80 -5.46
CA GLY A 88 8.52 20.13 -4.78
C GLY A 88 7.15 20.32 -5.43
N GLU A 89 6.90 21.43 -6.12
CA GLU A 89 5.59 21.70 -6.72
C GLU A 89 5.29 20.81 -7.93
N ILE A 90 4.02 20.41 -8.06
CA ILE A 90 3.55 19.65 -9.22
C ILE A 90 3.21 20.63 -10.33
N SER A 91 3.80 20.41 -11.50
CA SER A 91 3.62 21.25 -12.67
C SER A 91 2.21 21.10 -13.26
N GLU A 92 1.51 22.22 -13.46
CA GLU A 92 0.20 22.27 -14.12
C GLU A 92 0.23 21.60 -15.50
N ASP A 93 1.28 21.82 -16.31
CA ASP A 93 1.47 21.12 -17.59
C ASP A 93 1.47 19.60 -17.45
N SER A 94 2.03 19.08 -16.35
CA SER A 94 2.10 17.64 -16.09
C SER A 94 0.73 17.07 -15.70
N VAL A 95 -0.04 17.82 -14.92
CA VAL A 95 -1.44 17.50 -14.58
C VAL A 95 -2.32 17.57 -15.83
N ASN A 96 -2.21 18.63 -16.62
CA ASN A 96 -2.92 18.80 -17.90
C ASN A 96 -2.58 17.68 -18.88
N LEU A 97 -1.31 17.23 -18.92
CA LEU A 97 -0.92 16.08 -19.74
C LEU A 97 -1.57 14.79 -19.22
N ILE A 98 -1.64 14.53 -17.92
CA ILE A 98 -2.38 13.38 -17.36
C ILE A 98 -3.88 13.46 -17.68
N ALA A 99 -4.47 14.66 -17.58
CA ALA A 99 -5.88 14.89 -17.88
C ALA A 99 -6.22 14.64 -19.36
N ALA A 100 -5.33 14.96 -20.30
CA ALA A 100 -5.54 14.73 -21.73
C ALA A 100 -5.77 13.24 -22.07
N SER A 101 -6.72 12.97 -22.97
CA SER A 101 -7.00 11.62 -23.49
C SER A 101 -5.92 11.11 -24.46
N ILE A 102 -5.25 12.02 -25.18
CA ILE A 102 -4.25 11.69 -26.21
C ILE A 102 -3.05 10.97 -25.60
N GLY A 103 -2.78 9.74 -26.04
CA GLY A 103 -1.67 8.92 -25.52
C GLY A 103 -1.93 8.34 -24.13
N ARG A 104 -3.20 8.17 -23.75
CA ARG A 104 -3.59 7.14 -22.78
C ARG A 104 -3.50 5.77 -23.47
N GLU A 105 -3.32 4.74 -22.67
CA GLU A 105 -3.25 3.33 -23.04
C GLU A 105 -4.22 2.55 -22.17
N ASP A 106 -4.51 1.30 -22.55
CA ASP A 106 -5.30 0.39 -21.72
C ASP A 106 -4.54 0.10 -20.41
N THR A 107 -5.30 0.13 -19.32
CA THR A 107 -4.81 -0.04 -17.94
C THR A 107 -5.03 -1.48 -17.46
N TYR A 108 -4.62 -1.81 -16.23
CA TYR A 108 -4.60 -3.20 -15.73
C TYR A 108 -5.98 -3.87 -15.68
N ALA A 109 -7.03 -3.11 -15.33
CA ALA A 109 -8.39 -3.61 -15.15
C ALA A 109 -9.41 -2.68 -15.79
N GLY A 110 -9.37 -2.56 -17.13
CA GLY A 110 -10.32 -1.76 -17.89
C GLY A 110 -10.14 -0.25 -17.76
N GLY A 111 -10.62 0.48 -18.77
CA GLY A 111 -10.41 1.92 -18.89
C GLY A 111 -9.00 2.33 -19.35
N GLN A 112 -8.87 3.61 -19.75
CA GLN A 112 -7.64 4.15 -20.34
C GLN A 112 -7.00 5.25 -19.49
N GLY A 113 -5.67 5.15 -19.35
CA GLY A 113 -4.83 6.04 -18.55
C GLY A 113 -3.38 6.02 -19.03
N ARG A 114 -2.52 6.86 -18.44
CA ARG A 114 -1.08 6.86 -18.68
C ARG A 114 -0.35 5.96 -17.70
N LYS A 115 0.79 5.43 -18.13
CA LYS A 115 1.68 4.60 -17.31
C LYS A 115 2.91 5.41 -16.93
N LEU A 116 2.99 5.84 -15.67
CA LEU A 116 4.19 6.52 -15.14
C LEU A 116 5.11 5.47 -14.50
N PRO A 117 6.45 5.68 -14.47
CA PRO A 117 7.36 4.75 -13.83
C PRO A 117 7.06 4.62 -12.34
N LYS A 118 6.95 3.38 -11.88
CA LYS A 118 6.95 3.02 -10.46
C LYS A 118 8.41 2.86 -10.00
N THR A 119 8.68 3.13 -8.73
CA THR A 119 9.87 2.61 -8.00
C THR A 119 9.68 1.09 -7.73
N PRO A 120 10.54 0.36 -6.98
CA PRO A 120 10.58 -1.12 -7.00
C PRO A 120 9.23 -1.83 -7.01
N GLU A 121 9.17 -2.93 -7.76
CA GLU A 121 7.95 -3.63 -8.17
C GLU A 121 6.97 -3.86 -7.02
N GLU A 122 7.48 -4.18 -5.83
CA GLU A 122 6.72 -4.49 -4.61
C GLU A 122 5.97 -3.29 -4.00
N ALA A 123 6.32 -2.03 -4.33
CA ALA A 123 5.77 -0.86 -3.66
C ALA A 123 4.24 -0.84 -3.70
N SER A 124 3.65 -0.85 -2.52
CA SER A 124 2.20 -0.96 -2.35
C SER A 124 1.50 0.38 -2.60
N CYS A 125 0.17 0.32 -2.78
CA CYS A 125 -0.66 1.48 -3.08
C CYS A 125 -0.50 2.60 -2.03
N TRP A 126 -0.45 2.21 -0.75
CA TRP A 126 -0.27 3.13 0.37
C TRP A 126 1.17 3.68 0.44
N GLU A 127 2.20 2.85 0.26
CA GLU A 127 3.59 3.33 0.23
C GLU A 127 3.80 4.38 -0.87
N TRP A 128 3.23 4.16 -2.05
CA TRP A 128 3.19 5.19 -3.07
C TRP A 128 2.48 6.45 -2.58
N ALA A 129 1.25 6.33 -2.08
CA ALA A 129 0.41 7.50 -1.78
C ALA A 129 0.89 8.36 -0.59
N VAL A 130 1.39 7.76 0.49
CA VAL A 130 1.79 8.50 1.72
C VAL A 130 3.29 8.55 1.96
N ARG A 131 4.06 7.56 1.47
CA ARG A 131 5.52 7.54 1.63
C ARG A 131 6.23 8.15 0.41
N ALA A 132 5.75 7.94 -0.82
CA ALA A 132 6.44 8.26 -2.09
C ALA A 132 7.77 7.50 -2.32
N ALA A 133 8.47 7.11 -1.25
CA ALA A 133 9.60 6.19 -1.18
C ALA A 133 9.62 5.51 0.20
N ALA A 134 10.06 4.25 0.25
CA ALA A 134 10.01 3.39 1.45
C ALA A 134 10.93 3.84 2.60
N ASP A 135 11.76 4.86 2.40
CA ASP A 135 12.69 5.46 3.36
C ASP A 135 12.28 6.88 3.81
N SER A 136 11.12 7.39 3.38
CA SER A 136 10.63 8.74 3.73
C SER A 136 10.07 8.88 5.16
N GLY A 137 10.17 7.82 5.97
CA GLY A 137 9.71 7.76 7.36
C GLY A 137 8.18 7.65 7.55
N GLY A 138 7.82 7.50 8.82
CA GLY A 138 6.44 7.36 9.29
C GLY A 138 5.97 5.91 9.27
N LEU A 139 4.98 5.65 10.13
CA LEU A 139 4.56 4.32 10.58
C LEU A 139 4.23 3.35 9.44
N ASP A 140 4.63 2.08 9.58
CA ASP A 140 4.16 1.05 8.67
C ASP A 140 2.63 0.90 8.75
N ARG A 141 1.96 0.63 7.63
CA ARG A 141 0.50 0.48 7.59
C ARG A 141 0.03 -0.63 8.54
N GLY A 142 0.69 -1.79 8.56
CA GLY A 142 0.34 -2.91 9.43
C GLY A 142 0.51 -2.56 10.91
N GLU A 143 1.66 -2.01 11.27
CA GLU A 143 1.96 -1.57 12.65
C GLU A 143 0.97 -0.49 13.11
N TYR A 144 0.62 0.46 12.24
CA TYR A 144 -0.35 1.52 12.52
C TYR A 144 -1.75 0.99 12.85
N TRP A 145 -2.31 0.11 12.01
CA TRP A 145 -3.66 -0.43 12.25
C TRP A 145 -3.69 -1.40 13.42
N ASN A 146 -2.66 -2.25 13.57
CA ASN A 146 -2.53 -3.14 14.72
C ASN A 146 -2.45 -2.37 16.04
N TYR A 147 -1.73 -1.24 16.06
CA TYR A 147 -1.71 -0.35 17.23
C TYR A 147 -3.07 0.29 17.48
N LEU A 148 -3.77 0.79 16.46
CA LEU A 148 -5.10 1.40 16.63
C LEU A 148 -6.13 0.44 17.22
N ILE A 149 -6.17 -0.81 16.74
CA ILE A 149 -7.12 -1.82 17.22
C ILE A 149 -6.60 -2.62 18.42
N GLY A 150 -5.43 -2.25 18.95
CA GLY A 150 -4.86 -2.83 20.16
C GLY A 150 -4.39 -4.29 20.04
N LEU A 151 -4.00 -4.71 18.83
CA LEU A 151 -3.24 -5.94 18.55
C LEU A 151 -1.74 -5.83 18.83
N SER A 152 -1.21 -4.60 18.86
CA SER A 152 0.19 -4.28 19.17
C SER A 152 0.24 -3.24 20.28
N GLU A 153 1.22 -3.33 21.17
CA GLU A 153 1.47 -2.34 22.20
C GLU A 153 2.51 -1.31 21.73
N GLU A 154 2.76 -0.27 22.53
CA GLU A 154 3.58 0.88 22.13
C GLU A 154 5.02 0.51 21.75
N ASP A 155 5.64 -0.43 22.47
CA ASP A 155 7.00 -0.91 22.22
C ASP A 155 7.13 -1.78 20.95
N ASP A 156 6.02 -2.25 20.37
CA ASP A 156 5.99 -3.06 19.14
C ASP A 156 6.00 -2.19 17.86
N VAL A 157 5.68 -0.90 17.98
CA VAL A 157 5.49 0.00 16.83
C VAL A 157 6.78 0.74 16.50
N ARG A 158 7.40 0.42 15.35
CA ARG A 158 8.64 1.07 14.94
C ARG A 158 8.36 2.51 14.47
N GLU A 159 9.33 3.38 14.68
CA GLU A 159 9.25 4.81 14.32
C GLU A 159 8.15 5.62 15.05
N LEU A 160 7.44 5.06 16.04
CA LEU A 160 6.42 5.79 16.83
C LEU A 160 7.03 6.93 17.68
N ASP A 161 8.30 6.79 18.04
CA ASP A 161 9.13 7.83 18.65
C ASP A 161 9.49 8.98 17.69
N GLN A 162 9.47 8.72 16.39
CA GLN A 162 9.77 9.69 15.32
C GLN A 162 8.51 10.41 14.80
N VAL A 163 7.31 9.93 15.15
CA VAL A 163 6.04 10.61 14.84
C VAL A 163 5.96 11.94 15.61
N GLU A 164 5.54 12.99 14.91
CA GLU A 164 5.38 14.34 15.47
C GLU A 164 4.47 14.33 16.72
N PRO A 165 4.87 14.92 17.86
CA PRO A 165 4.19 14.72 19.15
C PRO A 165 2.68 15.04 19.14
N VAL A 166 2.23 16.04 18.38
CA VAL A 166 0.80 16.36 18.24
C VAL A 166 0.06 15.27 17.46
N VAL A 167 0.69 14.66 16.45
CA VAL A 167 0.14 13.51 15.71
C VAL A 167 0.09 12.26 16.59
N ARG A 168 1.14 11.98 17.38
CA ARG A 168 1.15 10.86 18.34
C ARG A 168 0.08 11.03 19.42
N SER A 169 -0.13 12.24 19.94
CA SER A 169 -1.21 12.53 20.87
C SER A 169 -2.60 12.24 20.27
N LYS A 170 -2.85 12.65 19.01
CA LYS A 170 -4.09 12.31 18.28
C LYS A 170 -4.26 10.81 18.07
N LEU A 171 -3.18 10.11 17.73
CA LEU A 171 -3.16 8.66 17.54
C LEU A 171 -3.57 7.92 18.84
N ASN A 172 -2.98 8.31 19.96
CA ASN A 172 -3.29 7.73 21.27
C ASN A 172 -4.74 8.03 21.69
N GLN A 173 -5.23 9.26 21.46
CA GLN A 173 -6.65 9.58 21.70
C GLN A 173 -7.58 8.74 20.83
N LEU A 174 -7.26 8.56 19.54
CA LEU A 174 -8.07 7.75 18.63
C LEU A 174 -8.12 6.27 19.05
N ARG A 175 -7.01 5.69 19.50
CA ARG A 175 -6.98 4.33 20.07
C ARG A 175 -7.88 4.19 21.31
N MET A 176 -7.91 5.21 22.18
CA MET A 176 -8.83 5.24 23.32
C MET A 176 -10.30 5.35 22.89
N ASP A 177 -10.60 6.16 21.87
CA ASP A 177 -11.96 6.34 21.37
C ASP A 177 -12.49 5.07 20.67
N ILE A 178 -11.67 4.39 19.87
CA ILE A 178 -11.97 3.07 19.27
C ILE A 178 -12.26 2.03 20.37
N THR A 179 -11.44 2.03 21.43
CA THR A 179 -11.65 1.14 22.59
C THR A 179 -12.96 1.45 23.31
N THR A 180 -13.28 2.74 23.48
CA THR A 180 -14.52 3.21 24.13
C THR A 180 -15.77 2.89 23.30
N ALA A 181 -15.65 2.89 21.97
CA ALA A 181 -16.70 2.48 21.05
C ALA A 181 -16.89 0.95 20.97
N GLY A 182 -16.09 0.16 21.70
CA GLY A 182 -16.12 -1.30 21.65
C GLY A 182 -15.53 -1.91 20.36
N MET A 183 -14.81 -1.11 19.57
CA MET A 183 -14.22 -1.49 18.27
C MET A 183 -12.75 -1.91 18.36
N ARG A 184 -12.22 -2.13 19.57
CA ARG A 184 -10.90 -2.76 19.77
C ARG A 184 -11.00 -4.23 19.32
N PHE A 185 -9.93 -4.77 18.76
CA PHE A 185 -9.87 -6.20 18.44
C PHE A 185 -10.12 -7.05 19.70
N ASP A 186 -11.12 -7.93 19.63
CA ASP A 186 -11.44 -8.91 20.66
C ASP A 186 -11.46 -10.32 20.02
N PRO A 187 -10.53 -11.23 20.37
CA PRO A 187 -10.52 -12.59 19.83
C PRO A 187 -11.72 -13.44 20.27
N ALA A 188 -12.43 -13.06 21.33
CA ALA A 188 -13.66 -13.73 21.77
C ALA A 188 -14.90 -13.27 20.98
N ASN A 189 -14.81 -12.15 20.26
CA ASN A 189 -15.90 -11.52 19.52
C ASN A 189 -15.43 -10.98 18.16
N PHE A 190 -14.64 -11.77 17.44
CA PHE A 190 -13.97 -11.32 16.21
C PHE A 190 -14.93 -11.01 15.05
N ASP A 191 -16.15 -11.57 15.07
CA ASP A 191 -17.24 -11.30 14.12
C ASP A 191 -18.10 -10.08 14.51
N ALA A 192 -17.70 -9.29 15.52
CA ALA A 192 -18.45 -8.12 15.99
C ALA A 192 -18.80 -7.14 14.87
N GLN A 193 -20.09 -6.78 14.81
CA GLN A 193 -20.64 -5.84 13.83
C GLN A 193 -21.01 -4.53 14.53
N HIS A 194 -20.69 -3.41 13.88
CA HIS A 194 -20.95 -2.06 14.37
C HIS A 194 -21.66 -1.23 13.30
N ASP A 195 -22.47 -0.27 13.73
CA ASP A 195 -23.16 0.64 12.83
C ASP A 195 -22.15 1.50 12.03
N GLU A 196 -22.38 1.67 10.72
CA GLU A 196 -21.53 2.50 9.86
C GLU A 196 -21.37 3.94 10.38
N ALA A 197 -22.43 4.46 11.01
CA ALA A 197 -22.44 5.80 11.61
C ALA A 197 -21.45 5.95 12.78
N ALA A 198 -21.09 4.84 13.44
CA ALA A 198 -20.06 4.80 14.47
C ALA A 198 -18.66 4.54 13.88
N ILE A 199 -18.55 3.67 12.86
CA ILE A 199 -17.27 3.34 12.20
C ILE A 199 -16.71 4.56 11.45
N ARG A 200 -17.53 5.20 10.61
CA ARG A 200 -17.13 6.27 9.68
C ARG A 200 -16.30 7.40 10.32
N PRO A 201 -16.74 8.07 11.41
CA PRO A 201 -15.96 9.16 12.02
C PRO A 201 -14.62 8.69 12.62
N LEU A 202 -14.53 7.44 13.08
CA LEU A 202 -13.29 6.87 13.59
C LEU A 202 -12.33 6.53 12.44
N MET A 203 -12.85 5.96 11.34
CA MET A 203 -12.07 5.69 10.12
C MET A 203 -11.54 6.97 9.47
N GLU A 204 -12.35 8.02 9.33
CA GLU A 204 -11.91 9.33 8.82
C GLU A 204 -10.75 9.90 9.63
N ARG A 205 -10.86 9.84 10.97
CA ARG A 205 -9.79 10.29 11.88
C ARG A 205 -8.55 9.41 11.77
N ALA A 206 -8.71 8.10 11.60
CA ALA A 206 -7.60 7.17 11.45
C ALA A 206 -6.80 7.45 10.17
N VAL A 207 -7.47 7.53 9.01
CA VAL A 207 -6.81 7.85 7.75
C VAL A 207 -6.15 9.24 7.80
N ARG A 208 -6.82 10.26 8.34
CA ARG A 208 -6.21 11.60 8.51
C ARG A 208 -4.97 11.56 9.41
N THR A 209 -4.99 10.78 10.48
CA THR A 209 -3.84 10.62 11.41
C THR A 209 -2.71 9.81 10.79
N PHE A 210 -3.01 8.77 10.01
CA PHE A 210 -2.04 7.99 9.24
C PHE A 210 -1.30 8.89 8.23
N VAL A 211 -2.02 9.67 7.43
CA VAL A 211 -1.44 10.66 6.50
C VAL A 211 -0.55 11.66 7.24
N GLN A 212 -0.98 12.16 8.41
CA GLN A 212 -0.18 13.06 9.24
C GLN A 212 1.08 12.39 9.83
N SER A 213 1.06 11.10 10.18
CA SER A 213 2.25 10.38 10.69
C SER A 213 3.36 10.22 9.66
N HIS A 214 3.04 10.35 8.37
CA HIS A 214 4.02 10.42 7.28
C HIS A 214 4.48 11.85 6.95
N GLY A 215 4.13 12.85 7.78
CA GLY A 215 4.57 14.24 7.65
C GLY A 215 3.82 15.06 6.58
N LEU A 216 2.68 14.56 6.08
CA LEU A 216 1.83 15.31 5.16
C LEU A 216 0.87 16.22 5.94
N ARG A 217 0.99 17.54 5.74
CA ARG A 217 0.10 18.53 6.36
C ARG A 217 -1.26 18.51 5.65
N ILE A 218 -2.35 18.50 6.41
CA ILE A 218 -3.72 18.64 5.89
C ILE A 218 -4.03 20.12 5.61
N ASP A 219 -4.75 20.39 4.52
CA ASP A 219 -5.22 21.71 4.12
C ASP A 219 -6.56 21.63 3.38
N ASP A 220 -7.67 21.64 4.12
CA ASP A 220 -9.02 21.56 3.54
C ASP A 220 -9.41 22.83 2.73
N ALA A 221 -8.68 23.94 2.85
CA ALA A 221 -8.98 25.21 2.19
C ALA A 221 -8.29 25.37 0.82
N LYS A 222 -7.03 24.94 0.70
CA LYS A 222 -6.27 24.98 -0.56
C LYS A 222 -5.39 23.73 -0.72
N PRO A 223 -5.98 22.55 -0.98
CA PRO A 223 -5.22 21.33 -1.23
C PRO A 223 -4.37 21.42 -2.51
N ALA A 224 -3.12 20.97 -2.42
CA ALA A 224 -2.29 20.67 -3.60
C ALA A 224 -2.64 19.31 -4.21
N GLY A 225 -3.36 18.47 -3.46
CA GLY A 225 -3.89 17.18 -3.87
C GLY A 225 -4.63 16.52 -2.71
N TRP A 226 -5.12 15.31 -2.95
CA TRP A 226 -5.79 14.48 -1.94
C TRP A 226 -5.09 13.13 -1.84
N ILE A 227 -4.81 12.70 -0.62
CA ILE A 227 -4.57 11.28 -0.37
C ILE A 227 -5.94 10.64 -0.20
N MET A 228 -6.21 9.65 -1.03
CA MET A 228 -7.48 8.95 -1.11
C MET A 228 -7.28 7.59 -0.47
N CYS A 229 -8.16 7.24 0.45
CA CYS A 229 -8.14 5.97 1.16
C CYS A 229 -9.50 5.29 0.98
N HIS A 230 -9.47 4.04 0.53
CA HIS A 230 -10.67 3.30 0.19
C HIS A 230 -10.70 2.02 1.02
N TYR A 231 -11.82 1.84 1.71
CA TYR A 231 -12.02 0.77 2.67
C TYR A 231 -13.40 0.17 2.46
N ARG A 232 -13.50 -1.12 2.75
CA ARG A 232 -14.76 -1.83 2.71
C ARG A 232 -15.54 -1.53 4.00
N MET A 233 -16.82 -1.24 3.85
CA MET A 233 -17.78 -1.09 4.93
C MET A 233 -18.55 -2.42 5.03
N ASP A 234 -18.03 -3.35 5.82
CA ASP A 234 -18.64 -4.65 6.07
C ASP A 234 -19.23 -4.79 7.48
N GLY A 235 -19.14 -3.73 8.29
CA GLY A 235 -19.62 -3.67 9.68
C GLY A 235 -18.53 -3.96 10.72
N ALA A 236 -17.36 -4.48 10.31
CA ALA A 236 -16.20 -4.54 11.18
C ALA A 236 -15.43 -3.20 11.18
N PHE A 237 -14.61 -2.96 12.21
CA PHE A 237 -13.60 -1.89 12.16
C PHE A 237 -12.39 -2.35 11.32
N GLY A 238 -12.63 -2.49 10.01
CA GLY A 238 -11.70 -3.06 9.04
C GLY A 238 -10.49 -2.17 8.72
N ALA A 239 -9.43 -2.78 8.19
CA ALA A 239 -8.25 -2.05 7.70
C ALA A 239 -8.47 -1.55 6.25
N PRO A 240 -8.01 -0.35 5.88
CA PRO A 240 -8.05 0.13 4.50
C PRO A 240 -7.40 -0.80 3.49
N GLU A 241 -8.08 -0.98 2.35
CA GLU A 241 -7.68 -1.89 1.28
C GLU A 241 -6.79 -1.20 0.24
N HIS A 242 -7.17 0.01 -0.20
CA HIS A 242 -6.50 0.68 -1.32
C HIS A 242 -6.28 2.18 -1.07
N PHE A 243 -5.21 2.72 -1.66
CA PHE A 243 -4.84 4.13 -1.57
C PHE A 243 -4.42 4.68 -2.93
N TRP A 244 -4.75 5.94 -3.19
CA TRP A 244 -4.27 6.66 -4.37
C TRP A 244 -4.10 8.16 -4.09
N ILE A 245 -3.57 8.88 -5.07
CA ILE A 245 -3.47 10.33 -5.05
C ILE A 245 -4.47 10.89 -6.07
N GLU A 246 -5.17 11.96 -5.71
CA GLU A 246 -5.85 12.82 -6.68
C GLU A 246 -5.23 14.21 -6.72
N LEU A 247 -5.19 14.81 -7.91
CA LEU A 247 -4.65 16.16 -8.14
C LEU A 247 -5.70 17.05 -8.80
N PRO A 248 -5.79 18.34 -8.42
CA PRO A 248 -6.70 19.28 -9.04
C PRO A 248 -6.24 19.61 -10.47
N VAL A 249 -7.14 19.54 -11.44
CA VAL A 249 -6.84 19.98 -12.82
C VAL A 249 -7.14 21.48 -12.93
N PRO A 250 -6.25 22.31 -13.48
CA PRO A 250 -6.48 23.76 -13.64
C PRO A 250 -7.76 24.12 -14.39
N SER A 251 -8.19 23.30 -15.36
CA SER A 251 -9.46 23.47 -16.10
C SER A 251 -10.71 22.99 -15.33
N GLY A 252 -10.56 22.56 -14.08
CA GLY A 252 -11.61 21.94 -13.27
C GLY A 252 -11.59 20.40 -13.31
N GLY A 253 -12.10 19.79 -12.24
CA GLY A 253 -12.07 18.34 -12.00
C GLY A 253 -10.77 17.87 -11.36
N ARG A 254 -10.57 16.55 -11.34
CA ARG A 254 -9.37 15.89 -10.76
C ARG A 254 -8.82 14.83 -11.70
N VAL A 255 -7.53 14.57 -11.58
CA VAL A 255 -6.88 13.35 -12.11
C VAL A 255 -6.47 12.44 -10.96
N LEU A 256 -6.51 11.14 -11.22
CA LEU A 256 -6.15 10.08 -10.29
C LEU A 256 -4.77 9.52 -10.63
N LEU A 257 -3.99 9.15 -9.60
CA LEU A 257 -2.70 8.44 -9.70
C LEU A 257 -2.63 7.30 -8.68
N GLN A 258 -2.60 6.05 -9.15
CA GLN A 258 -2.62 4.86 -8.29
C GLN A 258 -1.63 3.78 -8.74
N THR A 259 -1.34 2.84 -7.84
CA THR A 259 -0.58 1.62 -8.20
C THR A 259 -1.06 0.44 -7.36
N LEU A 260 -0.70 -0.78 -7.77
CA LEU A 260 -0.91 -2.02 -7.04
C LEU A 260 0.43 -2.76 -6.90
N PRO A 261 0.65 -3.60 -5.87
CA PRO A 261 1.90 -4.34 -5.69
C PRO A 261 2.29 -5.24 -6.87
N ASN A 262 1.35 -5.63 -7.73
CA ASN A 262 1.56 -6.51 -8.88
C ASN A 262 1.68 -5.78 -10.23
N ILE A 263 1.50 -4.44 -10.29
CA ILE A 263 1.67 -3.67 -11.52
C ILE A 263 2.97 -2.85 -11.50
N ARG A 264 3.66 -2.81 -12.64
CA ARG A 264 5.00 -2.20 -12.80
C ARG A 264 4.99 -0.71 -13.14
N TYR A 265 3.85 -0.05 -12.92
CA TYR A 265 3.63 1.36 -13.25
C TYR A 265 2.63 2.00 -12.28
N ILE A 266 2.62 3.33 -12.28
CA ILE A 266 1.53 4.12 -11.70
C ILE A 266 0.53 4.40 -12.82
N GLU A 267 -0.72 4.02 -12.63
CA GLU A 267 -1.85 4.40 -13.48
C GLU A 267 -2.24 5.84 -13.18
N ALA A 268 -2.16 6.71 -14.20
CA ALA A 268 -2.50 8.13 -14.08
C ALA A 268 -3.55 8.54 -15.12
N GLY A 269 -4.72 9.04 -14.71
CA GLY A 269 -5.81 9.35 -15.65
C GLY A 269 -7.00 10.05 -14.99
N GLY A 270 -8.21 9.85 -15.54
CA GLY A 270 -9.44 10.39 -14.96
C GLY A 270 -9.85 9.66 -13.67
N THR A 271 -10.73 10.27 -12.87
CA THR A 271 -11.34 9.64 -11.69
C THR A 271 -12.21 8.43 -12.02
N ASN A 272 -12.63 8.28 -13.29
CA ASN A 272 -13.28 7.07 -13.80
C ASN A 272 -12.37 5.81 -13.83
N LEU A 273 -11.17 5.86 -13.24
CA LEU A 273 -10.27 4.72 -13.02
C LEU A 273 -10.20 4.28 -11.55
N ARG A 274 -10.96 4.90 -10.64
CA ARG A 274 -11.06 4.48 -9.23
C ARG A 274 -11.47 3.01 -9.13
N TRP A 275 -10.99 2.30 -8.11
CA TRP A 275 -11.49 0.95 -7.82
C TRP A 275 -12.74 1.03 -6.98
N HIS A 276 -13.68 0.10 -7.22
CA HIS A 276 -14.92 -0.08 -6.46
C HIS A 276 -15.68 1.25 -6.23
N ASP A 277 -15.73 2.10 -7.26
CA ASP A 277 -16.44 3.39 -7.29
C ASP A 277 -17.54 3.33 -8.36
N GLU A 278 -18.74 3.79 -8.02
CA GLU A 278 -19.93 3.81 -8.90
C GLU A 278 -19.70 4.59 -10.21
N ASN A 279 -18.80 5.59 -10.19
CA ASN A 279 -18.47 6.47 -11.31
C ASN A 279 -17.27 5.95 -12.12
N SER A 280 -16.77 4.76 -11.82
CA SER A 280 -15.66 4.14 -12.54
C SER A 280 -16.09 3.51 -13.87
N VAL A 281 -15.13 3.04 -14.66
CA VAL A 281 -15.40 2.13 -15.78
C VAL A 281 -16.00 0.81 -15.28
N ALA A 282 -16.82 0.16 -16.11
CA ALA A 282 -17.63 -0.99 -15.73
C ALA A 282 -16.80 -2.14 -15.10
N GLU A 283 -15.58 -2.35 -15.60
CA GLU A 283 -14.64 -3.38 -15.12
C GLU A 283 -14.13 -3.14 -13.68
N ARG A 284 -14.35 -1.94 -13.12
CA ARG A 284 -13.92 -1.52 -11.77
C ARG A 284 -15.08 -1.20 -10.83
N GLN A 285 -16.34 -1.32 -11.29
CA GLN A 285 -17.54 -1.03 -10.49
C GLN A 285 -17.97 -2.20 -9.58
N GLU A 286 -17.41 -3.40 -9.71
CA GLU A 286 -17.82 -4.56 -8.90
C GLU A 286 -17.73 -4.23 -7.40
N GLY A 287 -18.76 -4.56 -6.63
CA GLY A 287 -18.77 -4.38 -5.17
C GLY A 287 -18.85 -2.94 -4.64
N HIS A 288 -18.89 -1.90 -5.49
CA HIS A 288 -18.81 -0.48 -5.07
C HIS A 288 -19.74 -0.08 -3.92
N ALA A 289 -20.95 -0.66 -3.85
CA ALA A 289 -21.93 -0.36 -2.81
C ALA A 289 -21.46 -0.73 -1.38
N ALA A 290 -20.48 -1.63 -1.26
CA ALA A 290 -19.87 -2.03 0.01
C ALA A 290 -18.58 -1.25 0.35
N TYR A 291 -18.21 -0.23 -0.43
CA TYR A 291 -17.00 0.55 -0.20
C TYR A 291 -17.28 2.00 0.15
N GLN A 292 -16.34 2.60 0.85
CA GLN A 292 -16.35 4.01 1.24
C GLN A 292 -14.96 4.62 1.03
N THR A 293 -14.94 5.92 0.73
CA THR A 293 -13.71 6.67 0.46
C THR A 293 -13.52 7.77 1.49
N VAL A 294 -12.37 7.83 2.14
CA VAL A 294 -11.91 8.99 2.90
C VAL A 294 -11.01 9.84 2.01
N GLU A 295 -11.38 11.10 1.82
CA GLU A 295 -10.52 12.10 1.17
C GLU A 295 -9.71 12.87 2.23
N VAL A 296 -8.38 12.85 2.11
CA VAL A 296 -7.48 13.65 2.95
C VAL A 296 -6.82 14.75 2.11
N PRO A 297 -7.33 16.00 2.13
CA PRO A 297 -6.75 17.10 1.39
C PRO A 297 -5.39 17.49 1.99
N VAL A 298 -4.33 17.42 1.19
CA VAL A 298 -2.95 17.71 1.64
C VAL A 298 -2.44 19.03 1.06
N ALA A 299 -1.75 19.79 1.91
CA ALA A 299 -1.12 21.07 1.59
C ALA A 299 -0.05 20.97 0.50
N ALA A 300 0.67 19.84 0.49
CA ALA A 300 1.75 19.53 -0.41
C ALA A 300 1.95 18.02 -0.44
N LEU A 301 2.47 17.51 -1.55
CA LEU A 301 2.92 16.13 -1.69
C LEU A 301 4.45 16.07 -1.50
N LYS A 302 4.96 14.94 -1.01
CA LYS A 302 6.42 14.69 -0.90
C LYS A 302 7.12 14.86 -2.27
N GLY A 303 8.34 15.39 -2.28
CA GLY A 303 9.09 15.72 -3.51
C GLY A 303 9.23 14.56 -4.50
N ARG A 304 9.35 13.30 -4.02
CA ARG A 304 9.40 12.13 -4.90
C ARG A 304 8.12 11.95 -5.75
N HIS A 305 6.95 12.40 -5.28
CA HIS A 305 5.75 12.45 -6.10
C HIS A 305 5.93 13.42 -7.27
N SER A 306 6.35 14.66 -6.99
CA SER A 306 6.53 15.68 -8.04
C SER A 306 7.65 15.33 -9.01
N GLU A 307 8.74 14.67 -8.58
CA GLU A 307 9.75 14.10 -9.48
C GLU A 307 9.15 13.13 -10.53
N ILE A 308 8.34 12.17 -10.08
CA ILE A 308 7.75 11.14 -10.95
C ILE A 308 6.68 11.74 -11.87
N ILE A 309 5.83 12.61 -11.32
CA ILE A 309 4.74 13.30 -12.02
C ILE A 309 5.34 14.25 -13.05
N ASN A 310 6.17 15.22 -12.65
CA ASN A 310 6.78 16.21 -13.54
C ASN A 310 7.73 15.56 -14.56
N GLY A 311 8.35 14.43 -14.21
CA GLY A 311 9.16 13.61 -15.10
C GLY A 311 8.44 13.12 -16.37
N ILE A 312 7.10 13.19 -16.42
CA ILE A 312 6.33 12.92 -17.64
C ILE A 312 6.70 13.87 -18.79
N MET A 313 6.95 15.15 -18.48
CA MET A 313 7.24 16.19 -19.48
C MET A 313 8.61 15.97 -20.13
N ALA A 314 9.59 15.51 -19.36
CA ALA A 314 10.91 15.14 -19.87
C ALA A 314 10.83 13.94 -20.84
N ARG A 315 9.96 12.96 -20.57
CA ARG A 315 9.72 11.81 -21.48
C ARG A 315 9.03 12.23 -22.77
N GLY A 316 7.95 13.03 -22.69
CA GLY A 316 7.22 13.51 -23.87
C GLY A 316 8.08 14.34 -24.83
N ARG A 317 9.03 15.13 -24.31
CA ARG A 317 10.02 15.85 -25.12
C ARG A 317 11.03 14.92 -25.80
N ARG A 318 11.39 13.79 -25.19
CA ARG A 318 12.34 12.81 -25.78
C ARG A 318 11.70 11.97 -26.88
N THR A 319 10.45 11.51 -26.70
CA THR A 319 9.75 10.72 -27.72
C THR A 319 9.46 11.53 -28.98
N ARG A 320 9.02 12.79 -28.83
CA ARG A 320 8.77 13.72 -29.94
C ARG A 320 10.03 14.14 -30.73
N ARG A 321 11.23 13.85 -30.20
CA ARG A 321 12.53 14.26 -30.79
C ARG A 321 13.24 13.14 -31.56
N LYS A 322 12.64 11.94 -31.69
CA LYS A 322 13.19 10.83 -32.47
C LYS A 322 12.57 10.86 -33.88
N PRO A 323 13.30 11.28 -34.93
CA PRO A 323 12.75 11.27 -36.29
C PRO A 323 12.54 9.83 -36.75
N THR A 324 11.46 9.57 -37.48
CA THR A 324 11.34 8.38 -38.31
C THR A 324 12.45 8.43 -39.36
N ALA A 325 13.44 7.54 -39.27
CA ALA A 325 14.40 7.33 -40.34
C ALA A 325 13.65 6.74 -41.54
N SER A 326 13.22 7.61 -42.45
CA SER A 326 12.64 7.21 -43.73
C SER A 326 13.70 6.47 -44.54
N SER A 327 13.37 5.28 -45.02
CA SER A 327 14.17 4.53 -45.98
C SER A 327 14.33 5.34 -47.28
N SER A 328 15.51 5.92 -47.49
CA SER A 328 15.97 6.30 -48.83
C SER A 328 16.74 5.11 -49.40
N GLY A 329 16.07 4.33 -50.25
CA GLY A 329 16.74 3.29 -51.03
C GLY A 329 17.41 3.87 -52.27
N THR A 330 18.60 3.34 -52.58
CA THR A 330 19.22 3.21 -53.90
C THR A 330 20.17 2.03 -53.82
#